data_AF-A0A2A4TVF1-F1
#
_entry.id   AF-A0A2A4TVF1-F1
#
_cell.length_a   1.000
_cell.length_b   1.000
_cell.length_c   1.000
_cell.angle_alpha   90.00
_cell.angle_beta   90.00
_cell.angle_gamma   90.00
#
_symmetry.space_group_name_H-M   'P 1'
#
loop_
_entity.id
_entity.type
_entity.pdbx_description
1 polymer ?
#
loop_
_entity_poly.entity_id
_entity_poly.type
_entity_poly.pdbx_seq_one_letter_code
_entity_poly.pdbx_strand_id
1 'polypeptide(L)' 'MAHFVILTLLKTREFKRWYESLNIVDQVKVDARLDNMKVGVFKNSKSLKDGLFELKWQNGMRVYYSRKKN' A
#
# COMPACT_ATOMS: atom_id res chain seq x y z
N MET A 1 19.38 16.05 -4.52
CA MET A 1 19.65 14.61 -4.34
C MET A 1 18.49 14.00 -3.57
N ALA A 2 17.53 13.36 -4.24
CA ALA A 2 16.41 12.70 -3.57
C ALA A 2 16.90 11.37 -2.97
N HIS A 3 16.71 11.18 -1.67
CA HIS A 3 17.11 9.96 -0.96
C HIS A 3 16.04 8.88 -1.22
N PHE A 4 16.32 7.95 -2.13
CA PHE A 4 15.43 6.81 -2.37
C PHE A 4 15.70 5.71 -1.34
N VAL A 5 14.69 5.40 -0.52
CA VAL A 5 14.71 4.22 0.36
C VAL A 5 14.00 3.10 -0.39
N ILE A 6 14.70 1.99 -0.66
CA ILE A 6 14.09 0.79 -1.21
C ILE A 6 13.43 0.02 -0.07
N LEU A 7 12.10 -0.06 -0.11
CA LEU A 7 11.31 -0.78 0.88
C LEU A 7 10.87 -2.15 0.36
N THR A 8 10.97 -3.15 1.23
CA THR A 8 10.40 -4.48 0.96
C THR A 8 8.94 -4.51 1.40
N LEU A 9 8.05 -4.93 0.50
CA LEU A 9 6.63 -5.12 0.80
C LEU A 9 6.34 -6.59 1.09
N LEU A 10 5.85 -6.87 2.30
CA LEU A 10 5.30 -8.18 2.65
C LEU A 10 3.78 -8.13 2.52
N LYS A 11 3.22 -9.08 1.78
CA LYS A 11 1.77 -9.20 1.53
C LYS A 11 1.20 -10.29 2.44
N THR A 12 0.17 -9.95 3.22
CA THR A 12 -0.56 -10.96 3.99
C THR A 12 -1.41 -11.83 3.08
N ARG A 13 -1.85 -12.99 3.60
CA ARG A 13 -2.77 -13.86 2.87
C ARG A 13 -4.11 -13.18 2.62
N GLU A 14 -4.58 -12.42 3.60
CA GLU A 14 -5.83 -11.65 3.55
C GLU A 14 -5.76 -10.59 2.46
N PHE A 15 -4.64 -9.87 2.37
CA PHE A 15 -4.39 -8.93 1.28
C PHE A 15 -4.40 -9.63 -0.08
N LYS A 16 -3.70 -10.77 -0.20
CA LYS A 16 -3.61 -11.49 -1.48
C LYS A 16 -4.98 -11.94 -1.97
N ARG A 17 -5.79 -12.54 -1.11
CA ARG A 17 -7.17 -12.96 -1.44
C ARG A 17 -8.04 -11.79 -1.85
N TRP A 18 -7.97 -10.68 -1.11
CA TRP A 18 -8.72 -9.48 -1.44
C TRP A 18 -8.29 -8.89 -2.79
N TYR A 19 -6.98 -8.78 -3.04
CA TYR A 19 -6.43 -8.25 -4.30
C TYR A 19 -6.83 -9.13 -5.50
N GLU A 20 -6.76 -10.45 -5.36
CA GLU A 20 -7.16 -11.40 -6.40
C GLU A 20 -8.67 -11.35 -6.73
N SER A 21 -9.50 -10.83 -5.81
CA SER A 21 -10.93 -10.62 -6.05
C SER A 21 -11.27 -9.35 -6.84
N LEU A 22 -10.30 -8.45 -7.01
CA LEU A 22 -10.49 -7.19 -7.74
C LEU A 22 -10.52 -7.42 -9.25
N ASN A 23 -11.20 -6.53 -9.98
CA ASN A 23 -11.03 -6.45 -11.43
C ASN A 23 -9.62 -5.95 -11.80
N ILE A 24 -9.21 -6.18 -13.04
CA ILE A 24 -7.87 -5.83 -13.52
C ILE A 24 -7.55 -4.33 -13.36
N VAL A 25 -8.53 -3.45 -13.56
CA VAL A 25 -8.33 -2.00 -13.47
C VAL A 25 -7.99 -1.59 -12.04
N ASP A 26 -8.68 -2.16 -11.06
CA ASP A 26 -8.43 -1.86 -9.66
C ASP A 26 -7.14 -2.52 -9.15
N GLN A 27 -6.78 -3.71 -9.65
CA GLN A 27 -5.46 -4.31 -9.41
C GLN A 27 -4.32 -3.39 -9.84
N VAL A 28 -4.39 -2.86 -11.07
CA VAL A 28 -3.36 -1.92 -11.59
C VAL A 28 -3.27 -0.65 -10.74
N LYS A 29 -4.41 -0.11 -10.28
CA LYS A 29 -4.41 1.06 -9.37
C LYS A 29 -3.73 0.75 -8.03
N VAL A 30 -3.92 -0.45 -7.50
CA VAL A 30 -3.26 -0.89 -6.27
C VAL A 30 -1.75 -1.03 -6.52
N ASP A 31 -1.34 -1.74 -7.57
CA ASP A 31 0.07 -1.98 -7.88
C ASP A 31 0.85 -0.69 -8.11
N ALA A 32 0.31 0.24 -8.91
CA ALA A 32 0.93 1.54 -9.13
C ALA A 32 1.19 2.29 -7.80
N ARG A 33 0.31 2.13 -6.82
CA ARG A 33 0.49 2.75 -5.51
C ARG A 33 1.47 1.99 -4.62
N LEU A 34 1.51 0.67 -4.69
CA LEU A 34 2.51 -0.14 -3.99
C LEU A 34 3.92 0.11 -4.54
N ASP A 35 4.09 0.29 -5.84
CA ASP A 35 5.39 0.60 -6.45
C ASP A 35 5.90 1.97 -6.00
N ASN A 36 5.02 2.96 -5.88
CA ASN A 36 5.36 4.25 -5.25
C ASN A 36 5.84 4.05 -3.79
N MET A 37 5.20 3.18 -3.02
CA MET A 37 5.63 2.91 -1.65
C MET A 37 7.02 2.26 -1.59
N LYS A 38 7.36 1.36 -2.53
CA LYS A 38 8.69 0.74 -2.58
C LYS A 38 9.82 1.77 -2.70
N VAL A 39 9.54 2.93 -3.30
CA VAL A 39 10.50 4.04 -3.46
C VAL A 39 10.32 5.14 -2.41
N GLY A 40 9.58 4.88 -1.34
CA GLY A 40 9.38 5.81 -0.22
C GLY A 40 8.29 6.86 -0.43
N VAL A 41 7.47 6.74 -1.48
CA VAL A 41 6.40 7.69 -1.81
C VAL A 41 5.06 7.18 -1.26
N PHE A 42 4.65 7.74 -0.12
CA PHE A 42 3.44 7.28 0.60
C PHE A 42 2.16 8.11 0.35
N LYS A 43 2.27 9.26 -0.32
CA LYS A 43 1.17 10.19 -0.70
C LYS A 43 -0.01 10.20 0.30
N ASN A 44 -1.27 10.10 -0.15
CA ASN A 44 -2.51 10.14 0.65
C ASN A 44 -2.66 8.92 1.60
N SER A 45 -1.59 8.55 2.29
CA SER A 45 -1.60 7.62 3.40
C SER A 45 -2.07 8.36 4.65
N LYS A 46 -3.06 7.81 5.33
CA LYS A 46 -3.53 8.31 6.62
C LYS A 46 -2.98 7.42 7.72
N SER A 47 -2.39 8.03 8.75
CA SER A 47 -2.11 7.32 10.00
C SER A 47 -3.43 7.08 10.74
N LEU A 48 -3.68 5.85 11.15
CA LEU A 48 -4.79 5.52 12.03
C LEU A 48 -4.28 5.57 13.49
N LYS A 49 -4.02 4.41 14.11
CA LYS A 49 -3.40 4.27 15.45
C LYS A 49 -2.48 3.05 15.45
N ASP A 50 -1.62 2.94 16.47
CA ASP A 50 -0.81 1.75 16.76
C ASP A 50 0.07 1.26 15.58
N GLY A 51 0.62 2.20 14.81
CA GLY A 51 1.45 1.90 13.66
C GLY A 51 0.69 1.35 12.45
N LEU A 52 -0.65 1.44 12.45
CA LEU A 52 -1.51 1.10 11.31
C LEU A 52 -1.74 2.33 10.43
N PHE A 53 -1.59 2.12 9.13
CA PHE A 53 -1.76 3.12 8.10
C PHE A 53 -2.79 2.66 7.08
N GLU A 54 -3.45 3.62 6.44
CA GLU A 54 -4.48 3.40 5.43
C GLU A 54 -4.13 4.12 4.12
N LEU A 55 -4.21 3.39 3.01
CA LEU A 55 -4.29 3.95 1.66
C LEU A 55 -5.76 3.97 1.25
N LYS A 56 -6.28 5.16 0.91
CA LYS A 56 -7.64 5.35 0.43
C LYS A 56 -7.65 5.74 -1.06
N TRP A 57 -8.58 5.17 -1.81
CA TRP A 57 -8.98 5.60 -3.15
C TRP A 57 -10.40 6.21 -3.12
N GLN A 58 -10.74 6.96 -4.17
CA GLN A 58 -12.02 7.67 -4.27
C GLN A 58 -13.22 6.71 -4.40
N ASN A 59 -13.02 5.54 -4.99
CA ASN A 59 -14.04 4.49 -5.11
C ASN A 59 -14.28 3.71 -3.81
N GLY A 60 -13.75 4.17 -2.68
CA GLY A 60 -13.93 3.52 -1.38
C GLY A 60 -12.96 2.35 -1.12
N MET A 61 -12.12 1.98 -2.09
CA MET A 61 -11.10 0.94 -1.90
C MET A 61 -10.08 1.36 -0.84
N ARG A 62 -9.64 0.39 -0.02
CA ARG A 62 -8.71 0.62 1.08
C ARG A 62 -7.66 -0.49 1.18
N VAL A 63 -6.42 -0.09 1.44
CA VAL A 63 -5.33 -1.00 1.78
C VAL A 63 -4.75 -0.56 3.11
N TYR A 64 -4.65 -1.51 4.04
CA TYR A 64 -4.06 -1.29 5.35
C TYR A 64 -2.65 -1.84 5.38
N TYR A 65 -1.74 -1.12 6.02
CA TYR A 65 -0.36 -1.55 6.17
C TYR A 65 0.25 -1.06 7.48
N SER A 66 1.28 -1.75 7.93
CA SER A 66 2.15 -1.33 9.03
C SER A 66 3.58 -1.28 8.55
N ARG A 67 4.46 -0.63 9.32
CA ARG A 67 5.89 -0.55 9.02
C ARG A 67 6.65 -1.22 10.15
N LYS A 68 7.55 -2.12 9.82
CA LYS A 68 8.48 -2.71 10.76
C LYS A 68 9.89 -2.27 10.38
N LYS A 69 10.62 -1.68 11.33
CA LYS A 69 12.07 -1.58 11.19
C LYS A 69 12.62 -2.96 11.55
N ASN A 70 13.41 -3.54 10.64
CA ASN A 70 14.35 -4.58 11.05
C ASN A 70 15.45 -3.95 11.89
#